data_AF-A0AAN5CEE8-F1
#
_entry.id   AF-A0AAN5CEE8-F1
#
_cell.length_a   1.000
_cell.length_b   1.000
_cell.length_c   1.000
_cell.angle_alpha   90.00
_cell.angle_beta   90.00
_cell.angle_gamma   90.00
#
_symmetry.space_group_name_H-M   'P 1'
#
loop_
_entity.id
_entity.type
_entity.pdbx_description
1 polymer ?
#
loop_
_entity_poly.entity_id
_entity_poly.type
_entity_poly.pdbx_seq_one_letter_code
_entity_poly.pdbx_strand_id
1 'polypeptide(L)'
;VCEMLRSLIILSLVACVSATWSEWKEVNGECSDSCGMCGIRVIAERKCLTKNCIGPSQQTEFCGEKLCVFPRKTCCEGYVKGLTEGNTLECMPKQE
;
A
#
# COMPACT_ATOMS: atom_id res chain seq x y z
N VAL A 1 14.68 15.40 -11.55
CA VAL A 1 14.59 15.31 -13.03
C VAL A 1 15.95 15.73 -13.55
N CYS A 2 16.60 14.91 -14.38
CA CYS A 2 17.92 15.21 -14.92
C CYS A 2 17.78 16.43 -15.86
N GLU A 3 18.11 17.63 -15.38
CA GLU A 3 18.04 18.83 -16.22
C GLU A 3 19.26 18.85 -17.16
N MET A 4 18.96 18.70 -18.44
CA MET A 4 19.90 18.77 -19.55
C MET A 4 20.36 20.23 -19.70
N LEU A 5 21.42 20.63 -19.00
CA LEU A 5 22.04 21.92 -19.25
C LEU A 5 22.74 21.87 -20.61
N ARG A 6 22.09 22.48 -21.59
CA ARG A 6 22.59 22.75 -22.94
C ARG A 6 23.95 23.44 -22.85
N SER A 7 25.04 22.73 -23.09
CA SER A 7 26.22 23.34 -23.69
C SER A 7 27.15 22.30 -24.30
N LEU A 8 27.57 22.62 -25.53
CA LEU A 8 28.38 21.81 -26.41
C LEU A 8 29.77 21.58 -25.79
N ILE A 9 30.30 20.36 -25.96
CA ILE A 9 31.68 19.92 -25.67
C ILE A 9 31.91 19.47 -24.21
N ILE A 10 31.67 18.18 -23.95
CA ILE A 10 32.59 17.22 -23.31
C ILE A 10 31.93 15.83 -23.42
N LEU A 11 32.68 14.85 -23.93
CA LEU A 11 32.25 13.45 -24.14
C LEU A 11 32.19 12.69 -22.80
N SER A 12 31.51 13.22 -21.79
CA SER A 12 31.28 12.49 -20.54
C SER A 12 30.07 11.58 -20.72
N LEU A 13 30.30 10.27 -20.69
CA LEU A 13 29.27 9.26 -20.50
C LEU A 13 28.59 9.51 -19.15
N VAL A 14 27.60 10.39 -19.12
CA VAL A 14 26.68 10.53 -17.98
C VAL A 14 25.79 9.30 -18.05
N ALA A 15 26.20 8.22 -17.36
CA ALA A 15 25.32 7.12 -17.08
C ALA A 15 24.17 7.66 -16.24
N CYS A 16 23.00 7.84 -16.85
CA CYS A 16 21.78 8.13 -16.12
C CYS A 16 21.44 6.87 -15.31
N VAL A 17 21.93 6.80 -14.07
CA VAL A 17 21.55 5.74 -13.15
C VAL A 17 20.11 5.99 -12.78
N SER A 18 19.19 5.36 -13.51
CA SER A 18 17.79 5.30 -13.13
C SER A 18 17.71 4.72 -11.72
N ALA A 19 16.92 5.34 -10.85
CA ALA A 19 16.77 4.83 -9.50
C ALA A 19 16.08 3.46 -9.55
N THR A 20 16.71 2.44 -8.97
CA THR A 20 16.27 1.05 -9.12
C THR A 20 15.68 0.54 -7.82
N TRP A 21 14.46 0.04 -7.89
CA TRP A 21 13.82 -0.69 -6.81
C TRP A 21 14.21 -2.16 -6.83
N SER A 22 14.27 -2.81 -5.65
CA SER A 22 14.25 -4.26 -5.57
C SER A 22 12.91 -4.80 -6.04
N GLU A 23 12.86 -6.12 -6.27
CA GLU A 23 11.59 -6.82 -6.38
C GLU A 23 10.74 -6.63 -5.11
N TRP A 24 9.43 -6.70 -5.29
CA TRP A 24 8.48 -6.73 -4.18
C TRP A 24 8.62 -8.05 -3.45
N LYS A 25 8.75 -7.96 -2.13
CA LYS A 25 8.73 -9.10 -1.23
C LYS A 25 7.40 -9.12 -0.49
N GLU A 26 6.62 -10.16 -0.70
CA GLU A 26 5.39 -10.38 0.05
C GLU A 26 5.70 -10.53 1.55
N VAL A 27 4.87 -9.87 2.35
CA VAL A 27 4.92 -9.92 3.81
C VAL A 27 3.49 -10.04 4.33
N ASN A 28 3.32 -10.65 5.49
CA ASN A 28 2.03 -10.68 6.16
C ASN A 28 2.09 -9.74 7.37
N GLY A 29 1.96 -8.44 7.10
CA GLY A 29 1.97 -7.42 8.13
C GLY A 29 0.79 -7.60 9.10
N GLU A 30 1.01 -7.24 10.36
CA GLU A 30 -0.07 -7.21 11.34
C GLU A 30 -1.10 -6.14 10.96
N CYS A 31 -2.38 -6.46 11.17
CA CYS A 31 -3.44 -5.50 10.95
C CYS A 31 -3.43 -4.45 12.07
N SER A 32 -3.41 -3.17 11.72
CA SER A 32 -3.39 -2.08 12.69
C SER A 32 -4.68 -1.96 13.53
N ASP A 33 -5.74 -2.63 13.13
CA ASP A 33 -7.01 -2.73 13.87
C ASP A 33 -7.61 -4.12 13.67
N SER A 34 -8.43 -4.58 14.60
CA SER A 34 -8.96 -5.96 14.56
C SER A 34 -10.40 -6.07 14.07
N CYS A 35 -11.05 -4.95 13.76
CA CYS A 35 -12.45 -4.92 13.34
C CYS A 35 -12.77 -3.75 12.38
N GLY A 36 -13.95 -3.83 11.77
CA GLY A 36 -14.62 -2.77 11.05
C GLY A 36 -14.09 -2.50 9.65
N MET A 37 -13.13 -3.30 9.14
CA MET A 37 -12.29 -2.93 8.00
C MET A 37 -11.60 -1.57 8.20
N CYS A 38 -11.29 -1.24 9.46
CA CYS A 38 -10.63 0.01 9.85
C CYS A 38 -9.10 -0.12 9.87
N GLY A 39 -8.58 -1.34 9.85
CA GLY A 39 -7.16 -1.60 9.94
C GLY A 39 -6.49 -1.52 8.57
N ILE A 40 -5.19 -1.23 8.59
CA ILE A 40 -4.32 -1.30 7.42
C ILE A 40 -3.18 -2.25 7.76
N ARG A 41 -2.81 -3.11 6.81
CA ARG A 41 -1.60 -3.94 6.91
C ARG A 41 -0.73 -3.78 5.68
N VAL A 42 0.57 -4.02 5.86
CA VAL A 42 1.53 -4.10 4.77
C VAL A 42 1.50 -5.52 4.20
N ILE A 43 1.36 -5.64 2.88
CA ILE A 43 1.32 -6.93 2.17
C ILE A 43 2.55 -7.20 1.32
N ALA A 44 3.28 -6.14 0.97
CA ALA A 44 4.54 -6.28 0.26
C ALA A 44 5.47 -5.09 0.53
N GLU A 45 6.77 -5.36 0.55
CA GLU A 45 7.80 -4.36 0.75
C GLU A 45 8.87 -4.46 -0.34
N ARG A 46 9.49 -3.33 -0.67
CA ARG A 46 10.67 -3.28 -1.53
C ARG A 46 11.67 -2.25 -1.03
N LYS A 47 12.93 -2.43 -1.40
CA LYS A 47 14.03 -1.54 -1.01
C LYS A 47 14.53 -0.76 -2.21
N CYS A 48 14.88 0.50 -1.99
CA CYS A 48 15.57 1.29 -3.00
C CYS A 48 17.03 0.83 -3.05
N LEU A 49 17.47 0.31 -4.19
CA LEU A 49 18.84 -0.19 -4.39
C LEU A 49 19.83 0.92 -4.75
N THR A 50 19.32 2.08 -5.15
CA THR A 50 20.10 3.27 -5.50
C THR A 50 19.74 4.43 -4.57
N LYS A 51 20.23 5.64 -4.86
CA LYS A 51 19.71 6.87 -4.23
C LYS A 51 18.48 7.36 -5.01
N ASN A 52 17.53 8.01 -4.34
CA ASN A 52 16.39 8.75 -4.93
C ASN A 52 15.34 7.92 -5.70
N CYS A 53 14.91 6.75 -5.20
CA CYS A 53 13.77 6.06 -5.81
C CYS A 53 12.46 6.84 -5.62
N ILE A 54 11.65 6.89 -6.69
CA ILE A 54 10.33 7.52 -6.68
C ILE A 54 9.26 6.44 -6.48
N GLY A 55 8.28 6.74 -5.64
CA GLY A 55 7.14 5.88 -5.35
C GLY A 55 7.23 5.18 -3.99
N PRO A 56 6.22 4.36 -3.64
CA PRO A 56 6.14 3.75 -2.33
C PRO A 56 7.13 2.59 -2.17
N SER A 57 7.63 2.42 -0.96
CA SER A 57 8.42 1.25 -0.54
C SER A 57 7.56 0.11 0.01
N GLN A 58 6.27 0.36 0.25
CA GLN A 58 5.32 -0.58 0.84
C GLN A 58 4.02 -0.59 0.04
N GLN A 59 3.39 -1.77 -0.06
CA GLN A 59 2.02 -1.93 -0.50
C GLN A 59 1.17 -2.27 0.73
N THR A 60 0.01 -1.65 0.82
CA THR A 60 -0.90 -1.79 1.94
C THR A 60 -2.30 -2.14 1.48
N GLU A 61 -3.05 -2.82 2.33
CA GLU A 61 -4.47 -3.09 2.14
C GLU A 61 -5.25 -2.89 3.44
N PHE A 62 -6.57 -2.77 3.32
CA PHE A 62 -7.47 -2.76 4.47
C PHE A 62 -7.64 -4.17 5.04
N CYS A 63 -7.82 -4.25 6.36
CA CYS A 63 -7.97 -5.51 7.08
C CYS A 63 -8.83 -5.33 8.34
N GLY A 64 -9.16 -6.46 8.99
CA GLY A 64 -10.03 -6.48 10.17
C GLY A 64 -11.50 -6.64 9.79
N GLU A 65 -11.82 -7.70 9.04
CA GLU A 65 -13.14 -7.94 8.42
C GLU A 65 -14.28 -8.05 9.45
N LYS A 66 -13.95 -8.46 10.68
CA LYS A 66 -14.92 -8.64 11.77
C LYS A 66 -15.66 -7.35 12.08
N LEU A 67 -16.95 -7.45 12.42
CA LEU A 67 -17.72 -6.29 12.88
C LEU A 67 -17.15 -5.71 14.18
N CYS A 68 -17.00 -4.39 14.24
CA CYS A 68 -16.75 -3.72 15.51
C CYS A 68 -18.02 -3.70 16.37
N VAL A 69 -17.82 -3.81 17.69
CA VAL A 69 -18.89 -3.67 18.69
C VAL A 69 -18.98 -2.24 19.20
N PHE A 70 -20.14 -1.90 19.80
CA PHE A 70 -20.34 -0.63 20.51
C PHE A 70 -19.20 -0.38 21.52
N PRO A 71 -18.69 0.86 21.67
CA PRO A 71 -19.20 2.14 21.14
C PRO A 71 -18.68 2.53 19.76
N ARG A 72 -17.87 1.69 19.12
CA ARG A 72 -17.29 1.99 17.83
C ARG A 72 -18.34 1.82 16.72
N LYS A 73 -18.17 2.53 15.61
CA LYS A 73 -18.93 2.25 14.39
C LYS A 73 -18.65 0.81 13.97
N THR A 74 -19.69 0.07 13.59
CA THR A 74 -19.60 -1.34 13.23
C THR A 74 -18.65 -1.60 12.05
N CYS A 75 -18.70 -0.76 11.02
CA CYS A 75 -17.78 -0.75 9.88
C CYS A 75 -17.27 0.67 9.61
N CYS A 76 -16.05 0.79 9.12
CA CYS A 76 -15.44 2.04 8.69
C CYS A 76 -16.01 2.54 7.35
N GLU A 77 -15.67 3.78 6.99
CA GLU A 77 -16.16 4.42 5.77
C GLU A 77 -15.79 3.61 4.51
N GLY A 78 -16.73 3.52 3.57
CA GLY A 78 -16.60 2.66 2.38
C GLY A 78 -17.00 1.20 2.62
N TYR A 79 -17.26 0.79 3.86
CA TYR A 79 -17.64 -0.57 4.23
C TYR A 79 -19.00 -0.62 4.95
N VAL A 80 -19.74 -1.69 4.70
CA VAL A 80 -21.05 -1.96 5.32
C VAL A 80 -21.11 -3.41 5.80
N LYS A 81 -21.99 -3.68 6.76
CA LYS A 81 -22.24 -5.05 7.23
C LYS A 81 -22.84 -5.87 6.09
N GLY A 82 -22.18 -6.97 5.73
CA GLY A 82 -22.63 -7.95 4.76
C GLY A 82 -22.59 -9.37 5.32
N LEU A 83 -23.20 -10.31 4.60
CA LEU A 83 -23.17 -11.74 4.91
C LEU A 83 -22.20 -12.41 3.94
N THR A 84 -21.18 -13.10 4.48
CA THR A 84 -20.24 -13.87 3.68
C THR A 84 -20.81 -15.24 3.29
N GLU A 85 -20.17 -15.93 2.34
CA GLU A 85 -20.56 -17.28 1.91
C GLU A 85 -20.56 -18.30 3.08
N GLY A 86 -19.79 -18.03 4.14
CA GLY A 86 -19.74 -18.83 5.36
C GLY A 86 -20.82 -18.50 6.40
N ASN A 87 -21.90 -17.80 6.03
CA ASN A 87 -22.94 -17.30 6.94
C ASN A 87 -22.41 -16.44 8.11
N THR A 88 -21.26 -15.77 7.92
CA THR A 88 -20.67 -14.88 8.93
C THR A 88 -20.92 -13.43 8.55
N LEU A 89 -21.21 -12.61 9.55
CA LEU A 89 -21.42 -11.17 9.36
C LEU A 89 -20.09 -10.44 9.47
N GLU A 90 -19.70 -9.77 8.39
CA GLU A 90 -18.42 -9.07 8.26
C GLU A 90 -18.61 -7.73 7.54
N CYS A 91 -17.60 -6.88 7.61
CA CYS A 91 -17.59 -5.60 6.91
C CYS A 91 -17.12 -5.83 5.46
N MET A 92 -17.99 -5.51 4.50
CA MET A 92 -17.77 -5.67 3.07
C MET A 92 -17.78 -4.31 2.37
N PRO A 93 -17.10 -4.14 1.22
CA PRO A 93 -17.16 -2.91 0.45
C PRO A 93 -18.62 -2.54 0.12
N LYS A 94 -18.97 -1.27 0.31
CA LYS A 94 -20.29 -0.75 -0.05
C LYS A 94 -20.46 -0.84 -1.58
N GLN A 95 -21.53 -1.51 -2.02
CA GLN A 95 -21.92 -1.50 -3.44
C GLN A 95 -22.59 -0.15 -3.74
N GLU A 96 -22.17 0.51 -4.82
CA GLU A 96 -22.75 1.77 -5.32
C GLU A 96 -23.99 1.55 -6.18
#